data_AF-C7M7T6-F1
#
_entry.id   AF-C7M7T6-F1
#
_cell.length_a   1.000
_cell.length_b   1.000
_cell.length_c   1.000
_cell.angle_alpha   90.00
_cell.angle_beta   90.00
_cell.angle_gamma   90.00
#
_symmetry.space_group_name_H-M   'P 1'
#
loop_
_entity.id
_entity.type
_entity.pdbx_description
1 polymer ?
#
loop_
_entity_poly.entity_id
_entity_poly.type
_entity_poly.pdbx_seq_one_letter_code
_entity_poly.pdbx_strand_id
1 'polypeptide(L)'
;MTAIETLKQWFSNLKKPTQEQFWAWLDSFWHKSEKIPMASVEGLDKLVEGTASAEQLSNHLNDTQAHKVLFDKKVDKVEGKELSSNDFTNDYKQKLDTLQPTDTSELLPKGGYEGTGKELKDAIDSLQTKMGQVETTLSVDDTDFDTLQEIATQVKSNKNLQTLLTKKVDKEDGKGLSSNDFTTPLKNKLESLGFFEERKPLLNFGVGDEIKKYYLTESYPDGDIDITALPNGSAVEIYNFKPVPKTIKVDKFFGDPPIIGARGSKVLLKKLNDGTVFIEQFDKDIIVEPFSKTDFSNYYIKSEFNKEVEISFQMSGYENFYYVAVPLKDIQTDDKNICFSFEKEPITLKKQNNLSSHLSLLAIVLSQDIEGTDNMNKFTLNYPFNSRMTIELPAEAKSIYMIKYALLCYSIKGYISNVEEGGGYVSVVFNAPIISTKNIYKL
;
A
#
# COMPACT_ATOMS: atom_id res chain seq x y z
N MET A 1 19.13 3.95 68.54
CA MET A 1 18.21 2.81 68.33
C MET A 1 18.94 1.53 68.72
N THR A 2 18.25 0.62 69.39
CA THR A 2 18.80 -0.70 69.71
C THR A 2 18.89 -1.52 68.42
N ALA A 3 20.02 -2.21 68.20
CA ALA A 3 20.19 -3.03 67.01
C ALA A 3 19.13 -4.13 66.95
N ILE A 4 18.57 -4.38 65.76
CA ILE A 4 17.49 -5.36 65.55
C ILE A 4 17.89 -6.77 66.02
N GLU A 5 19.17 -7.13 65.92
CA GLU A 5 19.68 -8.42 66.40
C GLU A 5 19.66 -8.53 67.92
N THR A 6 19.95 -7.44 68.64
CA THR A 6 19.82 -7.37 70.10
C THR A 6 18.35 -7.47 70.52
N LEU A 7 17.44 -6.82 69.79
CA LEU A 7 16.00 -6.92 70.02
C LEU A 7 15.50 -8.36 69.85
N LYS A 8 15.86 -9.06 68.75
CA LYS A 8 15.47 -10.46 68.49
C LYS A 8 15.90 -11.42 69.62
N GLN A 9 17.04 -11.18 70.26
CA GLN A 9 17.51 -12.00 71.37
C GLN A 9 16.65 -11.86 72.65
N TRP A 10 16.05 -10.69 72.88
CA TRP A 10 15.18 -10.45 74.03
C TRP A 10 13.83 -11.16 73.89
N PHE A 11 13.37 -11.33 72.64
CA PHE A 11 12.07 -11.96 72.30
C PHE A 11 12.21 -13.40 71.75
N SER A 12 13.33 -14.07 72.01
CA SER A 12 13.50 -15.48 71.64
C SER A 12 12.64 -16.42 72.50
N ASN A 13 12.40 -17.64 72.00
CA ASN A 13 11.55 -18.62 72.68
C ASN A 13 11.89 -18.77 74.17
N LEU A 14 10.84 -18.78 75.00
CA LEU A 14 10.91 -18.93 76.45
C LEU A 14 11.64 -17.81 77.21
N LYS A 15 12.00 -16.70 76.55
CA LYS A 15 12.49 -15.49 77.22
C LYS A 15 11.37 -14.47 77.40
N LYS A 16 11.36 -13.81 78.56
CA LYS A 16 10.51 -12.67 78.86
C LYS A 16 11.40 -11.43 78.99
N PRO A 17 11.27 -10.42 78.10
CA PRO A 17 12.02 -9.18 78.24
C PRO A 17 11.77 -8.50 79.58
N THR A 18 12.78 -7.83 80.13
CA THR A 18 12.56 -6.90 81.26
C THR A 18 11.80 -5.67 80.81
N GLN A 19 11.31 -4.86 81.75
CA GLN A 19 10.63 -3.60 81.44
C GLN A 19 11.53 -2.67 80.62
N GLU A 20 12.81 -2.58 80.97
CA GLU A 20 13.79 -1.72 80.28
C GLU A 20 14.04 -2.22 78.85
N GLN A 21 14.11 -3.54 78.65
CA GLN A 21 14.23 -4.14 77.32
C GLN A 21 12.99 -3.90 76.46
N PHE A 22 11.81 -3.91 77.08
CA PHE A 22 10.56 -3.61 76.40
C PHE A 22 10.45 -2.12 76.02
N TRP A 23 10.88 -1.20 76.89
CA TRP A 23 10.95 0.22 76.56
C TRP A 23 11.97 0.51 75.47
N ALA A 24 13.17 -0.08 75.57
CA ALA A 24 14.19 0.05 74.54
C ALA A 24 13.75 -0.50 73.17
N TRP A 25 12.83 -1.47 73.15
CA TRP A 25 12.18 -1.95 71.92
C TRP A 25 11.23 -0.90 71.34
N LEU A 26 10.35 -0.31 72.17
CA LEU A 26 9.45 0.75 71.72
C LEU A 26 10.22 1.96 71.19
N ASP A 27 11.24 2.42 71.93
CA ASP A 27 12.09 3.57 71.58
C ASP A 27 12.98 3.32 70.34
N SER A 28 13.05 2.08 69.85
CA SER A 28 13.79 1.76 68.63
C SER A 28 12.99 2.04 67.35
N PHE A 29 11.71 2.37 67.45
CA PHE A 29 10.86 2.78 66.33
C PHE A 29 10.48 4.25 66.44
N TRP A 30 10.25 4.90 65.30
CA TRP A 30 9.62 6.21 65.27
C TRP A 30 8.12 6.09 65.54
N HIS A 31 7.61 6.88 66.47
CA HIS A 31 6.18 6.93 66.75
C HIS A 31 5.46 7.90 65.80
N LYS A 32 4.18 7.65 65.50
CA LYS A 32 3.39 8.47 64.54
C LYS A 32 3.30 9.95 64.91
N SER A 33 3.47 10.29 66.18
CA SER A 33 3.48 11.66 66.70
C SER A 33 4.83 12.36 66.58
N GLU A 34 5.89 11.64 66.24
CA GLU A 34 7.26 12.17 66.18
C GLU A 34 7.59 12.64 64.77
N LYS A 35 8.33 13.75 64.69
CA LYS A 35 8.85 14.26 63.43
C LYS A 35 10.18 13.55 63.13
N ILE A 36 10.28 12.93 61.96
CA ILE A 36 11.52 12.30 61.50
C ILE A 36 12.49 13.41 61.04
N PRO A 37 13.69 13.55 61.63
CA PRO A 37 14.68 14.52 61.18
C PRO A 37 15.16 14.20 59.76
N MET A 38 15.37 15.23 58.94
CA MET A 38 15.79 15.10 57.54
C MET A 38 17.13 14.33 57.40
N ALA A 39 18.05 14.53 58.34
CA ALA A 39 19.34 13.84 58.38
C ALA A 39 19.24 12.32 58.63
N SER A 40 18.08 11.83 59.10
CA SER A 40 17.84 10.41 59.36
C SER A 40 17.32 9.64 58.14
N VAL A 41 17.10 10.33 57.00
CA VAL A 41 16.63 9.73 55.75
C VAL A 41 17.80 9.63 54.76
N GLU A 42 18.27 8.41 54.52
CA GLU A 42 19.38 8.15 53.61
C GLU A 42 19.08 8.60 52.17
N GLY A 43 20.02 9.35 51.57
CA GLY A 43 19.93 9.83 50.18
C GLY A 43 19.04 11.06 49.95
N LEU A 44 18.37 11.56 50.98
CA LEU A 44 17.55 12.76 50.89
C LEU A 44 18.39 14.03 50.68
N ASP A 45 19.60 14.06 51.23
CA ASP A 45 20.61 15.08 51.01
C ASP A 45 21.00 15.19 49.52
N LYS A 46 21.35 14.07 48.89
CA LYS A 46 21.75 14.00 47.48
C LYS A 46 20.63 14.42 46.52
N LEU A 47 19.38 14.10 46.86
CA LEU A 47 18.23 14.48 46.06
C LEU A 47 17.99 16.00 46.07
N VAL A 48 18.35 16.67 47.17
CA VAL A 48 18.15 18.11 47.33
C VAL A 48 19.32 18.92 46.74
N GLU A 49 20.54 18.38 46.73
CA GLU A 49 21.74 19.02 46.12
C GLU A 49 21.56 19.37 44.63
N GLY A 50 20.67 18.68 43.90
CA GLY A 50 20.37 18.96 42.50
C GLY A 50 19.31 20.04 42.27
N THR A 51 18.77 20.64 43.32
CA THR A 51 17.70 21.64 43.24
C THR A 51 18.20 23.01 43.68
N ALA A 52 17.82 24.07 42.93
CA ALA A 52 18.05 25.43 43.39
C ALA A 52 17.10 25.73 44.55
N SER A 53 17.59 26.38 45.61
CA SER A 53 16.71 26.84 46.68
C SER A 53 15.71 27.87 46.13
N ALA A 54 14.55 27.99 46.78
CA ALA A 54 13.55 28.99 46.39
C ALA A 54 14.12 30.42 46.37
N GLU A 55 15.05 30.72 47.28
CA GLU A 55 15.74 32.00 47.35
C GLU A 55 16.73 32.18 46.18
N GLN A 56 17.51 31.14 45.84
CA GLN A 56 18.42 31.19 44.68
C GLN A 56 17.65 31.39 43.37
N LEU A 57 16.52 30.69 43.20
CA LEU A 57 15.66 30.86 42.03
C LEU A 57 15.04 32.26 41.99
N SER A 58 14.53 32.75 43.13
CA SER A 58 13.96 34.09 43.22
C SER A 58 15.00 35.18 42.90
N ASN A 59 16.23 35.04 43.41
CA ASN A 59 17.31 35.97 43.11
C ASN A 59 17.68 35.93 41.63
N HIS A 60 17.74 34.74 41.01
CA HIS A 60 18.01 34.61 39.57
C HIS A 60 16.88 35.21 38.72
N LEU A 61 15.61 35.03 39.10
CA LEU A 61 14.45 35.58 38.36
C LEU A 61 14.40 37.11 38.40
N ASN A 62 14.82 37.72 39.52
CA ASN A 62 14.81 39.16 39.71
C ASN A 62 16.14 39.84 39.32
N ASP A 63 17.19 39.07 39.05
CA ASP A 63 18.46 39.59 38.55
C ASP A 63 18.34 39.89 37.05
N THR A 64 18.13 41.16 36.74
CA THR A 64 18.04 41.68 35.37
C THR A 64 19.34 41.50 34.58
N GLN A 65 20.44 41.12 35.25
CA GLN A 65 21.75 40.90 34.65
C GLN A 65 22.20 39.44 34.61
N ALA A 66 21.37 38.49 35.08
CA ALA A 66 21.70 37.06 35.15
C ALA A 66 22.22 36.48 33.82
N HIS A 67 21.80 37.07 32.69
CA HIS A 67 22.20 36.66 31.35
C HIS A 67 22.76 37.81 30.48
N LYS A 68 23.14 38.95 31.08
CA LYS A 68 23.57 40.16 30.36
C LYS A 68 24.71 39.86 29.37
N VAL A 69 25.72 39.11 29.80
CA VAL A 69 26.89 38.78 28.95
C VAL A 69 26.50 37.96 27.71
N LEU A 70 25.47 37.11 27.81
CA LEU A 70 24.96 36.35 26.67
C LEU A 70 24.14 37.23 25.73
N PHE A 71 23.37 38.17 26.27
CA PHE A 71 22.62 39.14 25.48
C PHE A 71 23.51 40.19 24.81
N ASP A 72 24.58 40.64 25.46
CA ASP A 72 25.56 41.57 24.89
C ASP A 72 26.31 40.96 23.69
N LYS A 73 26.37 39.62 23.60
CA LYS A 73 26.93 38.89 22.45
C LYS A 73 25.92 38.68 21.31
N LYS A 74 24.64 38.95 21.55
CA LYS A 74 23.63 38.83 20.51
C LYS A 74 23.77 40.00 19.55
N VAL A 75 23.79 39.70 18.26
CA VAL A 75 23.68 40.72 17.21
C VAL A 75 22.19 40.97 16.95
N ASP A 76 21.74 42.20 17.13
CA ASP A 76 20.36 42.58 16.85
C ASP A 76 20.08 42.64 15.35
N LYS A 77 18.91 42.14 14.95
CA LYS A 77 18.46 42.17 13.56
C LYS A 77 17.96 43.58 13.21
N VAL A 78 18.57 44.20 12.20
CA VAL A 78 18.06 45.44 11.59
C VAL A 78 17.24 45.07 10.36
N GLU A 79 16.02 45.57 10.28
CA GLU A 79 15.11 45.31 9.16
C GLU A 79 15.73 45.78 7.83
N GLY A 80 15.75 44.89 6.83
CA GLY A 80 16.38 45.15 5.53
C GLY A 80 17.87 44.84 5.41
N LYS A 81 18.53 44.32 6.45
CA LYS A 81 19.90 43.77 6.36
C LYS A 81 19.93 42.29 6.74
N GLU A 82 20.52 41.47 5.87
CA GLU A 82 20.96 40.12 6.26
C GLU A 82 22.18 40.23 7.19
N LEU A 83 22.37 39.24 8.06
CA LEU A 83 23.50 39.14 9.00
C LEU A 83 24.80 38.96 8.21
N SER A 84 25.31 40.04 7.60
CA SER A 84 26.55 39.95 6.83
C SER A 84 27.71 39.82 7.80
N SER A 85 28.32 38.64 7.85
CA SER A 85 29.76 38.51 8.00
C SER A 85 30.41 39.32 6.88
N ASN A 86 30.65 40.61 7.10
CA ASN A 86 31.30 41.46 6.11
C ASN A 86 32.71 41.80 6.60
N ASP A 87 33.65 40.92 6.28
CA ASP A 87 35.09 41.04 6.58
C ASP A 87 35.81 42.07 5.70
N PHE A 88 35.10 42.87 4.89
CA PHE A 88 35.72 43.87 4.03
C PHE A 88 35.81 45.24 4.72
N THR A 89 37.02 45.63 5.13
CA THR A 89 37.32 46.97 5.65
C THR A 89 37.01 48.07 4.63
N ASN A 90 36.58 49.24 5.12
CA ASN A 90 36.20 50.40 4.31
C ASN A 90 37.26 50.80 3.25
N ASP A 91 38.53 50.56 3.53
CA ASP A 91 39.65 50.75 2.58
C ASP A 91 39.51 49.93 1.30
N TYR A 92 39.04 48.67 1.39
CA TYR A 92 38.83 47.84 0.20
C TYR A 92 37.63 48.28 -0.59
N LYS A 93 36.61 48.83 0.08
CA LYS A 93 35.43 49.41 -0.57
C LYS A 93 35.81 50.63 -1.40
N GLN A 94 36.61 51.53 -0.83
CA GLN A 94 37.08 52.72 -1.54
C GLN A 94 38.02 52.37 -2.71
N LYS A 95 38.85 51.34 -2.58
CA LYS A 95 39.67 50.82 -3.69
C LYS A 95 38.82 50.19 -4.80
N LEU A 96 37.72 49.53 -4.45
CA LEU A 96 36.78 48.97 -5.42
C LEU A 96 36.02 50.08 -6.17
N ASP A 97 35.56 51.10 -5.44
CA ASP A 97 34.83 52.23 -6.02
C ASP A 97 35.71 53.10 -6.95
N THR A 98 37.03 53.02 -6.81
CA THR A 98 38.00 53.74 -7.66
C THR A 98 38.47 52.93 -8.87
N LEU A 99 38.09 51.66 -9.01
CA LEU A 99 38.34 50.88 -10.21
C LEU A 99 37.34 51.28 -11.31
N GLN A 100 37.81 52.03 -12.30
CA GLN A 100 37.08 52.20 -13.56
C GLN A 100 37.20 50.91 -14.38
N PRO A 101 36.13 50.45 -15.07
CA PRO A 101 36.21 49.32 -15.97
C PRO A 101 37.25 49.65 -17.06
N THR A 102 38.34 48.88 -17.09
CA THR A 102 39.31 48.95 -18.19
C THR A 102 38.60 48.45 -19.45
N ASP A 103 38.74 49.16 -20.57
CA ASP A 103 38.20 48.68 -21.85
C ASP A 103 38.91 47.37 -22.23
N THR A 104 38.24 46.24 -21.97
CA THR A 104 38.75 44.89 -22.23
C THR A 104 38.45 44.43 -23.67
N SER A 105 37.97 45.33 -24.53
CA SER A 105 37.66 45.04 -25.94
C SER A 105 38.88 44.53 -26.73
N GLU A 106 40.10 44.82 -26.28
CA GLU A 106 41.34 44.30 -26.86
C GLU A 106 41.79 42.95 -26.26
N LEU A 107 41.23 42.53 -25.12
CA LEU A 107 41.61 41.30 -24.40
C LEU A 107 40.68 40.12 -24.68
N LEU A 108 39.51 40.35 -25.27
CA LEU A 108 38.60 39.29 -25.66
C LEU A 108 38.91 38.85 -27.10
N PRO A 109 39.34 37.59 -27.35
CA PRO A 109 39.42 37.08 -28.71
C PRO A 109 38.01 37.09 -29.29
N LYS A 110 37.78 37.91 -30.33
CA LYS A 110 36.47 38.11 -30.98
C LYS A 110 35.83 36.86 -31.59
N GLY A 111 36.32 35.65 -31.33
CA GLY A 111 35.71 34.38 -31.74
C GLY A 111 35.12 34.43 -33.15
N GLY A 112 35.94 34.66 -34.17
CA GLY A 112 35.53 34.70 -35.58
C GLY A 112 34.54 35.82 -35.98
N TYR A 113 34.03 36.63 -35.05
CA TYR A 113 33.11 37.71 -35.33
C TYR A 113 33.88 38.99 -35.69
N GLU A 114 33.85 39.36 -36.98
CA GLU A 114 34.61 40.49 -37.50
C GLU A 114 33.94 41.87 -37.29
N GLY A 115 32.75 41.90 -36.67
CA GLY A 115 32.00 43.14 -36.44
C GLY A 115 32.56 44.04 -35.31
N THR A 116 32.09 45.27 -35.31
CA THR A 116 32.29 46.23 -34.21
C THR A 116 31.46 45.82 -32.99
N GLY A 117 31.87 46.24 -31.79
CA GLY A 117 31.09 45.99 -30.57
C GLY A 117 29.68 46.61 -30.62
N LYS A 118 29.51 47.69 -31.40
CA LYS A 118 28.21 48.33 -31.65
C LYS A 118 27.30 47.41 -32.48
N GLU A 119 27.81 46.81 -33.55
CA GLU A 119 27.02 45.87 -34.38
C GLU A 119 26.65 44.60 -33.61
N LEU A 120 27.55 44.11 -32.75
CA LEU A 120 27.25 42.99 -31.87
C LEU A 120 26.15 43.35 -30.87
N LYS A 121 26.21 44.55 -30.30
CA LYS A 121 25.18 45.08 -29.41
C LYS A 121 23.83 45.22 -30.14
N ASP A 122 23.82 45.81 -31.33
CA ASP A 122 22.60 45.98 -32.13
C ASP A 122 21.99 44.61 -32.49
N ALA A 123 22.82 43.60 -32.78
CA ALA A 123 22.38 42.22 -33.02
C ALA A 123 21.78 41.56 -31.77
N ILE A 124 22.41 41.76 -30.60
CA ILE A 124 21.90 41.28 -29.31
C ILE A 124 20.58 41.95 -28.96
N ASP A 125 20.47 43.26 -29.11
CA ASP A 125 19.25 44.03 -28.84
C ASP A 125 18.10 43.57 -29.79
N SER A 126 18.43 43.27 -31.05
CA SER A 126 17.48 42.70 -32.02
C SER A 126 17.02 41.28 -31.63
N LEU A 127 17.94 40.44 -31.13
CA LEU A 127 17.60 39.10 -30.62
C LEU A 127 16.74 39.17 -29.35
N GLN A 128 17.04 40.07 -28.42
CA GLN A 128 16.21 40.32 -27.23
C GLN A 128 14.80 40.77 -27.62
N THR A 129 14.67 41.63 -28.63
CA THR A 129 13.37 42.04 -29.16
C THR A 129 12.59 40.85 -29.73
N LYS A 130 13.24 39.97 -30.49
CA LYS A 130 12.62 38.75 -31.04
C LYS A 130 12.24 37.76 -29.94
N MET A 131 13.07 37.60 -28.92
CA MET A 131 12.75 36.75 -27.76
C MET A 131 11.53 37.29 -27.01
N GLY A 132 11.44 38.60 -26.77
CA GLY A 132 10.26 39.21 -26.16
C GLY A 132 8.97 39.04 -26.98
N GLN A 133 9.06 39.06 -28.31
CA GLN A 133 7.93 38.75 -29.20
C GLN A 133 7.50 37.27 -29.10
N VAL A 134 8.47 36.36 -29.03
CA VAL A 134 8.22 34.92 -28.84
C VAL A 134 7.61 34.66 -27.46
N GLU A 135 8.14 35.28 -26.41
CA GLU A 135 7.57 35.21 -25.06
C GLU A 135 6.18 35.82 -25.01
N THR A 136 5.89 36.93 -25.69
CA THR A 136 4.52 37.48 -25.80
C THR A 136 3.58 36.51 -26.52
N THR A 137 4.07 35.82 -27.55
CA THR A 137 3.29 34.82 -28.31
C THR A 137 3.07 33.53 -27.51
N LEU A 138 4.01 33.18 -26.62
CA LEU A 138 3.96 31.97 -25.79
C LEU A 138 3.36 32.22 -24.40
N SER A 139 3.32 33.48 -23.93
CA SER A 139 2.72 33.95 -22.68
C SER A 139 1.20 34.10 -22.86
N VAL A 140 0.59 33.01 -23.30
CA VAL A 140 -0.86 32.82 -23.38
C VAL A 140 -1.36 32.50 -21.97
N ASP A 141 -1.39 33.50 -21.10
CA ASP A 141 -2.49 33.62 -20.14
C ASP A 141 -3.64 34.32 -20.88
N ASP A 142 -4.16 33.67 -21.92
CA ASP A 142 -5.10 34.29 -22.84
C ASP A 142 -6.51 33.81 -22.52
N THR A 143 -7.22 34.63 -21.77
CA THR A 143 -8.68 34.56 -21.63
C THR A 143 -9.39 34.81 -22.97
N ASP A 144 -8.69 35.24 -24.01
CA ASP A 144 -9.29 35.85 -25.21
C ASP A 144 -9.28 34.93 -26.43
N PHE A 145 -9.63 33.65 -26.23
CA PHE A 145 -10.35 32.92 -27.28
C PHE A 145 -11.83 33.40 -27.31
N ASP A 146 -12.03 34.73 -27.38
CA ASP A 146 -13.18 35.40 -26.75
C ASP A 146 -14.41 35.55 -27.66
N THR A 147 -14.34 35.04 -28.90
CA THR A 147 -15.56 34.79 -29.66
C THR A 147 -15.49 33.48 -30.42
N LEU A 148 -16.58 32.71 -30.37
CA LEU A 148 -16.78 31.50 -31.18
C LEU A 148 -16.57 31.74 -32.69
N GLN A 149 -16.67 32.99 -33.13
CA GLN A 149 -16.57 33.40 -34.53
C GLN A 149 -15.14 33.36 -35.08
N GLU A 150 -14.14 33.69 -34.27
CA GLU A 150 -12.72 33.61 -34.70
C GLU A 150 -12.22 32.17 -34.70
N ILE A 151 -12.67 31.35 -33.73
CA ILE A 151 -12.50 29.89 -33.75
C ILE A 151 -13.05 29.32 -35.05
N ALA A 152 -14.30 29.67 -35.38
CA ALA A 152 -14.97 29.17 -36.57
C ALA A 152 -14.26 29.61 -37.87
N THR A 153 -13.62 30.79 -37.86
CA THR A 153 -12.93 31.34 -39.04
C THR A 153 -11.58 30.65 -39.26
N GLN A 154 -10.76 30.47 -38.21
CA GLN A 154 -9.52 29.70 -38.29
C GLN A 154 -9.79 28.23 -38.64
N VAL A 155 -10.79 27.61 -37.99
CA VAL A 155 -11.22 26.23 -38.28
C VAL A 155 -11.67 26.07 -39.74
N LYS A 156 -12.42 27.02 -40.30
CA LYS A 156 -12.83 27.00 -41.72
C LYS A 156 -11.67 27.25 -42.70
N SER A 157 -10.65 28.01 -42.29
CA SER A 157 -9.51 28.37 -43.14
C SER A 157 -8.44 27.28 -43.21
N ASN A 158 -8.39 26.40 -42.22
CA ASN A 158 -7.47 25.27 -42.22
C ASN A 158 -7.93 24.26 -43.30
N LYS A 159 -7.15 24.15 -44.39
CA LYS A 159 -7.44 23.26 -45.54
C LYS A 159 -7.74 21.81 -45.12
N ASN A 160 -7.11 21.36 -44.03
CA ASN A 160 -7.33 20.03 -43.49
C ASN A 160 -8.72 19.89 -42.87
N LEU A 161 -9.23 20.95 -42.23
CA LEU A 161 -10.56 20.97 -41.65
C LEU A 161 -11.67 21.08 -42.70
N GLN A 162 -11.51 21.90 -43.75
CA GLN A 162 -12.45 21.85 -44.88
C GLN A 162 -12.53 20.43 -45.48
N THR A 163 -11.39 19.77 -45.62
CA THR A 163 -11.33 18.38 -46.12
C THR A 163 -12.03 17.41 -45.17
N LEU A 164 -11.90 17.59 -43.84
CA LEU A 164 -12.58 16.79 -42.83
C LEU A 164 -14.10 17.06 -42.74
N LEU A 165 -14.53 18.31 -42.86
CA LEU A 165 -15.95 18.70 -42.88
C LEU A 165 -16.66 18.21 -44.13
N THR A 166 -16.00 18.24 -45.29
CA THR A 166 -16.57 17.71 -46.55
C THR A 166 -16.65 16.18 -46.55
N LYS A 167 -15.83 15.52 -45.72
CA LYS A 167 -15.86 14.05 -45.50
C LYS A 167 -16.73 13.64 -44.31
N LYS A 168 -17.24 14.59 -43.54
CA LYS A 168 -18.10 14.29 -42.40
C LYS A 168 -19.46 13.84 -42.91
N VAL A 169 -19.95 12.72 -42.39
CA VAL A 169 -21.32 12.25 -42.62
C VAL A 169 -22.24 13.01 -41.66
N ASP A 170 -23.30 13.63 -42.19
CA ASP A 170 -24.29 14.32 -41.35
C ASP A 170 -25.28 13.35 -40.71
N LYS A 171 -25.72 13.69 -39.49
CA LYS A 171 -26.66 12.87 -38.72
C LYS A 171 -28.07 13.12 -39.23
N GLU A 172 -28.71 12.09 -39.78
CA GLU A 172 -30.15 12.07 -40.01
C GLU A 172 -30.88 11.70 -38.71
N ASP A 173 -31.98 12.41 -38.42
CA ASP A 173 -32.74 12.23 -37.20
C ASP A 173 -33.33 10.80 -37.14
N GLY A 174 -33.08 10.09 -36.05
CA GLY A 174 -33.48 8.68 -35.87
C GLY A 174 -32.49 7.61 -36.36
N LYS A 175 -31.30 7.96 -36.88
CA LYS A 175 -30.22 6.99 -37.19
C LYS A 175 -28.98 7.20 -36.33
N GLY A 176 -28.46 6.11 -35.75
CA GLY A 176 -27.19 6.09 -35.02
C GLY A 176 -25.98 6.14 -35.96
N LEU A 177 -24.83 6.62 -35.45
CA LEU A 177 -23.53 6.83 -36.15
C LEU A 177 -22.82 5.54 -36.61
N SER A 178 -23.54 4.48 -36.97
CA SER A 178 -22.95 3.22 -37.42
C SER A 178 -23.48 2.82 -38.80
N SER A 179 -22.94 3.46 -39.83
CA SER A 179 -22.75 2.77 -41.12
C SER A 179 -21.25 2.63 -41.34
N ASN A 180 -20.82 1.37 -41.41
CA ASN A 180 -19.42 0.94 -41.53
C ASN A 180 -18.74 1.48 -42.79
N ASP A 181 -17.78 2.38 -42.65
CA ASP A 181 -16.90 2.84 -43.74
C ASP A 181 -15.70 1.90 -44.01
N PHE A 182 -15.87 0.58 -43.84
CA PHE A 182 -14.89 -0.36 -44.39
C PHE A 182 -15.25 -0.59 -45.86
N THR A 183 -14.44 -0.07 -46.79
CA THR A 183 -14.56 -0.49 -48.21
C THR A 183 -14.53 -2.02 -48.27
N THR A 184 -15.44 -2.63 -49.03
CA THR A 184 -15.58 -4.10 -49.16
C THR A 184 -14.25 -4.84 -49.32
N PRO A 185 -13.23 -4.31 -50.05
CA PRO A 185 -11.91 -4.95 -50.12
C PRO A 185 -11.10 -4.93 -48.82
N LEU A 186 -11.16 -3.85 -48.04
CA LEU A 186 -10.48 -3.75 -46.73
C LEU A 186 -11.18 -4.60 -45.68
N LYS A 187 -12.52 -4.67 -45.72
CA LYS A 187 -13.31 -5.59 -44.91
C LYS A 187 -12.92 -7.04 -45.19
N ASN A 188 -12.86 -7.43 -46.46
CA ASN A 188 -12.46 -8.79 -46.84
C ASN A 188 -11.00 -9.10 -46.47
N LYS A 189 -10.09 -8.11 -46.55
CA LYS A 189 -8.71 -8.25 -46.07
C LYS A 189 -8.64 -8.43 -44.56
N LEU A 190 -9.42 -7.67 -43.79
CA LEU A 190 -9.48 -7.77 -42.34
C LEU A 190 -10.12 -9.08 -41.87
N GLU A 191 -11.19 -9.51 -42.53
CA GLU A 191 -11.84 -10.81 -42.30
C GLU A 191 -10.90 -11.98 -42.66
N SER A 192 -10.03 -11.81 -43.66
CA SER A 192 -9.01 -12.81 -44.01
C SER A 192 -7.81 -12.87 -43.03
N LEU A 193 -7.66 -11.88 -42.15
CA LEU A 193 -6.56 -11.82 -41.18
C LEU A 193 -6.85 -12.58 -39.87
N GLY A 194 -8.05 -13.11 -39.65
CA GLY A 194 -8.31 -14.12 -38.61
C GLY A 194 -8.13 -13.72 -37.13
N PHE A 195 -7.73 -12.47 -36.82
CA PHE A 195 -7.36 -12.09 -35.44
C PHE A 195 -8.52 -11.62 -34.55
N PHE A 196 -9.72 -11.40 -35.09
CA PHE A 196 -10.88 -10.95 -34.31
C PHE A 196 -12.18 -11.54 -34.86
N GLU A 197 -12.34 -12.86 -34.75
CA GLU A 197 -13.70 -13.40 -34.81
C GLU A 197 -14.40 -13.09 -33.47
N GLU A 198 -15.28 -12.09 -33.46
CA GLU A 198 -16.39 -12.07 -32.52
C GLU A 198 -17.30 -13.26 -32.89
N ARG A 199 -16.93 -14.45 -32.44
CA ARG A 199 -17.70 -15.67 -32.69
C ARG A 199 -19.05 -15.54 -31.99
N LYS A 200 -20.13 -15.72 -32.74
CA LYS A 200 -21.48 -15.94 -32.20
C LYS A 200 -21.43 -16.95 -31.03
N PRO A 201 -22.29 -16.80 -30.00
CA PRO A 201 -22.26 -17.64 -28.82
C PRO A 201 -22.42 -19.10 -29.23
N LEU A 202 -21.35 -19.88 -29.14
CA LEU A 202 -21.35 -21.30 -29.40
C LEU A 202 -20.97 -21.98 -28.10
N LEU A 203 -21.88 -22.79 -27.56
CA LEU A 203 -21.60 -23.68 -26.44
C LEU A 203 -20.54 -24.75 -26.79
N ASN A 204 -20.21 -24.93 -28.08
CA ASN A 204 -19.33 -25.99 -28.59
C ASN A 204 -18.08 -25.40 -29.26
N PHE A 205 -16.89 -25.69 -28.73
CA PHE A 205 -15.60 -25.30 -29.32
C PHE A 205 -15.03 -26.42 -30.19
N GLY A 206 -14.82 -26.25 -31.51
CA GLY A 206 -14.27 -27.39 -32.29
C GLY A 206 -14.10 -27.34 -33.82
N VAL A 207 -13.52 -26.29 -34.43
CA VAL A 207 -13.02 -26.42 -35.82
C VAL A 207 -11.72 -25.65 -36.05
N GLY A 208 -10.58 -26.33 -36.21
CA GLY A 208 -9.30 -25.74 -36.67
C GLY A 208 -8.07 -26.06 -35.79
N ASP A 209 -6.87 -25.90 -36.38
CA ASP A 209 -5.56 -26.35 -35.85
C ASP A 209 -4.85 -25.34 -34.92
N GLU A 210 -5.47 -24.23 -34.56
CA GLU A 210 -4.78 -23.13 -33.87
C GLU A 210 -5.23 -22.93 -32.42
N ILE A 211 -4.27 -22.41 -31.62
CA ILE A 211 -4.50 -21.91 -30.27
C ILE A 211 -5.53 -20.78 -30.34
N LYS A 212 -6.75 -21.02 -29.84
CA LYS A 212 -7.81 -20.00 -29.85
C LYS A 212 -7.94 -19.32 -28.50
N LYS A 213 -8.04 -17.99 -28.50
CA LYS A 213 -8.37 -17.18 -27.33
C LYS A 213 -9.88 -16.95 -27.27
N TYR A 214 -10.48 -17.16 -26.11
CA TYR A 214 -11.91 -16.99 -25.87
C TYR A 214 -12.14 -16.05 -24.70
N TYR A 215 -13.14 -15.17 -24.84
CA TYR A 215 -13.46 -14.14 -23.87
C TYR A 215 -14.93 -14.31 -23.46
N LEU A 216 -15.19 -14.72 -22.22
CA LEU A 216 -16.53 -14.88 -21.67
C LEU A 216 -17.03 -13.52 -21.17
N THR A 217 -17.78 -12.82 -21.99
CA THR A 217 -18.33 -11.48 -21.71
C THR A 217 -19.75 -11.57 -21.14
N GLU A 218 -20.35 -10.42 -20.80
CA GLU A 218 -21.74 -10.36 -20.29
C GLU A 218 -22.78 -10.88 -21.30
N SER A 219 -22.47 -10.82 -22.59
CA SER A 219 -23.29 -11.37 -23.69
C SER A 219 -23.23 -12.91 -23.80
N TYR A 220 -22.35 -13.58 -23.06
CA TYR A 220 -22.23 -15.04 -23.10
C TYR A 220 -23.33 -15.70 -22.26
N PRO A 221 -24.10 -16.66 -22.81
CA PRO A 221 -25.18 -17.33 -22.10
C PRO A 221 -24.67 -18.06 -20.86
N ASP A 222 -25.51 -18.15 -19.82
CA ASP A 222 -25.16 -18.91 -18.63
C ASP A 222 -25.24 -20.42 -18.91
N GLY A 223 -24.08 -21.09 -18.81
CA GLY A 223 -23.95 -22.54 -18.95
C GLY A 223 -22.48 -22.96 -18.82
N ASP A 224 -22.25 -24.27 -18.79
CA ASP A 224 -20.90 -24.84 -18.78
C ASP A 224 -20.21 -24.67 -20.14
N ILE A 225 -18.88 -24.62 -20.12
CA ILE A 225 -18.02 -24.45 -21.30
C ILE A 225 -17.73 -25.84 -21.87
N ASP A 226 -18.30 -26.21 -23.02
CA ASP A 226 -18.11 -27.54 -23.61
C ASP A 226 -16.97 -27.57 -24.65
N ILE A 227 -15.83 -28.12 -24.24
CA ILE A 227 -14.63 -28.24 -25.09
C ILE A 227 -14.42 -29.66 -25.65
N THR A 228 -15.41 -30.54 -25.54
CA THR A 228 -15.32 -31.94 -26.01
C THR A 228 -14.97 -32.02 -27.51
N ALA A 229 -15.50 -31.10 -28.32
CA ALA A 229 -15.24 -31.03 -29.75
C ALA A 229 -13.87 -30.45 -30.15
N LEU A 230 -12.98 -30.11 -29.20
CA LEU A 230 -11.61 -29.69 -29.54
C LEU A 230 -10.85 -30.80 -30.27
N PRO A 231 -10.11 -30.47 -31.34
CA PRO A 231 -9.22 -31.43 -32.00
C PRO A 231 -8.14 -31.96 -31.05
N ASN A 232 -7.79 -33.23 -31.20
CA ASN A 232 -6.64 -33.79 -30.48
C ASN A 232 -5.35 -33.09 -30.95
N GLY A 233 -4.46 -32.74 -30.02
CA GLY A 233 -3.25 -31.96 -30.28
C GLY A 233 -3.46 -30.44 -30.28
N SER A 234 -4.68 -29.94 -30.00
CA SER A 234 -4.99 -28.51 -29.96
C SER A 234 -4.82 -27.91 -28.56
N ALA A 235 -4.75 -26.57 -28.51
CA ALA A 235 -4.83 -25.82 -27.26
C ALA A 235 -5.86 -24.68 -27.34
N VAL A 236 -6.41 -24.29 -26.21
CA VAL A 236 -7.38 -23.21 -26.10
C VAL A 236 -7.12 -22.37 -24.86
N GLU A 237 -7.18 -21.06 -25.01
CA GLU A 237 -7.02 -20.10 -23.93
C GLU A 237 -8.37 -19.42 -23.65
N ILE A 238 -8.84 -19.45 -22.41
CA ILE A 238 -10.16 -18.92 -22.04
C ILE A 238 -10.01 -17.89 -20.92
N TYR A 239 -10.58 -16.71 -21.15
CA TYR A 239 -10.66 -15.58 -20.22
C TYR A 239 -12.10 -15.41 -19.75
N ASN A 240 -12.32 -15.32 -18.43
CA ASN A 240 -13.64 -15.07 -17.87
C ASN A 240 -13.78 -13.62 -17.42
N PHE A 241 -14.72 -12.88 -18.01
CA PHE A 241 -15.08 -11.52 -17.58
C PHE A 241 -16.44 -11.49 -16.87
N LYS A 242 -17.13 -12.62 -16.73
CA LYS A 242 -18.38 -12.74 -15.97
C LYS A 242 -18.08 -12.82 -14.46
N PRO A 243 -18.98 -12.32 -13.59
CA PRO A 243 -18.78 -12.34 -12.14
C PRO A 243 -18.91 -13.75 -11.53
N VAL A 244 -19.26 -14.77 -12.32
CA VAL A 244 -19.49 -16.15 -11.85
C VAL A 244 -18.45 -17.12 -12.43
N PRO A 245 -17.96 -18.10 -11.65
CA PRO A 245 -17.18 -19.22 -12.17
C PRO A 245 -17.99 -20.06 -13.17
N LYS A 246 -17.29 -20.76 -14.08
CA LYS A 246 -17.91 -21.69 -15.04
C LYS A 246 -17.20 -23.04 -15.02
N THR A 247 -17.96 -24.13 -15.09
CA THR A 247 -17.42 -25.48 -15.29
C THR A 247 -17.00 -25.65 -16.73
N ILE A 248 -15.97 -26.46 -16.96
CA ILE A 248 -15.45 -26.82 -18.26
C ILE A 248 -15.72 -28.31 -18.45
N LYS A 249 -16.52 -28.63 -19.45
CA LYS A 249 -16.86 -30.00 -19.82
C LYS A 249 -15.83 -30.56 -20.80
N VAL A 250 -15.32 -31.74 -20.47
CA VAL A 250 -14.19 -32.43 -21.11
C VAL A 250 -14.50 -33.93 -21.23
N ASP A 251 -13.98 -34.59 -22.27
CA ASP A 251 -14.22 -36.03 -22.50
C ASP A 251 -13.42 -36.92 -21.53
N LYS A 252 -12.13 -36.59 -21.34
CA LYS A 252 -11.20 -37.32 -20.47
C LYS A 252 -10.40 -36.31 -19.64
N PHE A 253 -10.54 -36.41 -18.32
CA PHE A 253 -9.89 -35.53 -17.36
C PHE A 253 -9.40 -36.32 -16.15
N PHE A 254 -8.27 -35.89 -15.58
CA PHE A 254 -7.75 -36.44 -14.33
C PHE A 254 -8.28 -35.63 -13.15
N GLY A 255 -9.28 -36.15 -12.44
CA GLY A 255 -9.85 -35.53 -11.23
C GLY A 255 -11.25 -34.96 -11.42
N ASP A 256 -11.65 -34.03 -10.54
CA ASP A 256 -12.95 -33.37 -10.58
C ASP A 256 -13.11 -32.47 -11.82
N PRO A 257 -14.34 -32.21 -12.31
CA PRO A 257 -14.57 -31.41 -13.50
C PRO A 257 -13.85 -30.05 -13.43
N PRO A 258 -13.08 -29.69 -14.46
CA PRO A 258 -12.28 -28.48 -14.40
C PRO A 258 -13.15 -27.22 -14.40
N ILE A 259 -12.70 -26.19 -13.69
CA ILE A 259 -13.44 -24.93 -13.55
C ILE A 259 -12.59 -23.72 -13.95
N ILE A 260 -13.24 -22.68 -14.47
CA ILE A 260 -12.68 -21.34 -14.58
C ILE A 260 -13.33 -20.43 -13.55
N GLY A 261 -12.50 -19.80 -12.71
CA GLY A 261 -12.91 -18.81 -11.72
C GLY A 261 -13.62 -17.59 -12.34
N ALA A 262 -14.08 -16.68 -11.49
CA ALA A 262 -14.84 -15.49 -11.86
C ALA A 262 -14.02 -14.43 -12.64
N ARG A 263 -14.59 -13.23 -12.80
CA ARG A 263 -14.06 -12.11 -13.58
C ARG A 263 -12.56 -11.90 -13.35
N GLY A 264 -11.78 -11.90 -14.44
CA GLY A 264 -10.32 -11.77 -14.45
C GLY A 264 -9.57 -13.10 -14.60
N SER A 265 -10.25 -14.24 -14.49
CA SER A 265 -9.63 -15.56 -14.57
C SER A 265 -9.23 -15.97 -15.99
N LYS A 266 -8.04 -16.60 -16.16
CA LYS A 266 -7.57 -17.17 -17.44
C LYS A 266 -7.12 -18.63 -17.33
N VAL A 267 -7.49 -19.50 -18.27
CA VAL A 267 -6.97 -20.88 -18.36
C VAL A 267 -6.41 -21.19 -19.73
N LEU A 268 -5.32 -21.95 -19.81
CA LEU A 268 -4.91 -22.64 -21.02
C LEU A 268 -5.22 -24.13 -20.89
N LEU A 269 -5.96 -24.67 -21.84
CA LEU A 269 -6.32 -26.08 -21.93
C LEU A 269 -5.56 -26.66 -23.12
N LYS A 270 -4.85 -27.77 -22.94
CA LYS A 270 -4.13 -28.50 -24.00
C LYS A 270 -4.74 -29.89 -24.13
N LYS A 271 -5.31 -30.23 -25.28
CA LYS A 271 -5.82 -31.58 -25.56
C LYS A 271 -4.71 -32.39 -26.24
N LEU A 272 -4.26 -33.46 -25.60
CA LEU A 272 -3.24 -34.35 -26.15
C LEU A 272 -3.79 -35.19 -27.32
N ASN A 273 -2.87 -35.84 -28.03
CA ASN A 273 -3.20 -36.73 -29.16
C ASN A 273 -4.09 -37.92 -28.76
N ASP A 274 -4.04 -38.36 -27.50
CA ASP A 274 -4.86 -39.43 -26.92
C ASP A 274 -6.25 -38.98 -26.43
N GLY A 275 -6.56 -37.68 -26.57
CA GLY A 275 -7.79 -37.04 -26.13
C GLY A 275 -7.80 -36.57 -24.68
N THR A 276 -6.73 -36.80 -23.91
CA THR A 276 -6.58 -36.31 -22.54
C THR A 276 -6.42 -34.79 -22.53
N VAL A 277 -7.20 -34.10 -21.70
CA VAL A 277 -7.09 -32.64 -21.54
C VAL A 277 -6.22 -32.30 -20.33
N PHE A 278 -5.16 -31.53 -20.58
CA PHE A 278 -4.32 -30.90 -19.56
C PHE A 278 -4.74 -29.46 -19.37
N ILE A 279 -4.69 -29.02 -18.12
CA ILE A 279 -4.99 -27.64 -17.75
C ILE A 279 -3.71 -27.01 -17.25
N GLU A 280 -3.20 -26.11 -18.06
CA GLU A 280 -2.16 -25.18 -17.67
C GLU A 280 -2.89 -23.92 -17.21
N GLN A 281 -3.30 -23.95 -15.94
CA GLN A 281 -3.89 -22.80 -15.28
C GLN A 281 -2.79 -21.75 -15.13
N PHE A 282 -2.76 -20.78 -16.05
CA PHE A 282 -1.93 -19.59 -15.90
C PHE A 282 -2.58 -18.68 -14.85
N ASP A 283 -2.23 -18.97 -13.59
CA ASP A 283 -2.45 -18.22 -12.35
C ASP A 283 -3.91 -17.86 -12.03
N LYS A 284 -4.54 -18.60 -11.09
CA LYS A 284 -5.99 -18.42 -10.82
C LYS A 284 -6.50 -18.66 -9.40
N ASP A 285 -5.67 -18.94 -8.41
CA ASP A 285 -6.20 -19.09 -7.05
C ASP A 285 -6.30 -17.75 -6.31
N ILE A 286 -5.71 -16.69 -6.87
CA ILE A 286 -5.40 -15.47 -6.13
C ILE A 286 -5.63 -14.22 -7.00
N ILE A 287 -6.59 -13.37 -6.60
CA ILE A 287 -6.76 -12.01 -7.14
C ILE A 287 -5.85 -11.07 -6.34
N VAL A 288 -5.05 -10.25 -7.04
CA VAL A 288 -4.23 -9.21 -6.41
C VAL A 288 -4.90 -7.85 -6.58
N GLU A 289 -5.21 -7.19 -5.46
CA GLU A 289 -5.81 -5.87 -5.45
C GLU A 289 -5.11 -4.93 -4.46
N PRO A 290 -5.01 -3.63 -4.76
CA PRO A 290 -4.56 -2.65 -3.77
C PRO A 290 -5.56 -2.62 -2.61
N PHE A 291 -5.04 -2.58 -1.38
CA PHE A 291 -5.87 -2.64 -0.18
C PHE A 291 -5.41 -1.64 0.87
N SER A 292 -6.32 -0.79 1.33
CA SER A 292 -5.99 0.31 2.24
C SER A 292 -5.95 -0.17 3.69
N LYS A 293 -5.11 0.49 4.52
CA LYS A 293 -5.11 0.26 5.96
C LYS A 293 -6.48 0.55 6.58
N THR A 294 -7.13 1.60 6.13
CA THR A 294 -8.44 2.02 6.64
C THR A 294 -9.48 0.92 6.44
N ASP A 295 -9.58 0.34 5.25
CA ASP A 295 -10.50 -0.76 4.98
C ASP A 295 -10.13 -1.97 5.84
N PHE A 296 -8.85 -2.33 5.90
CA PHE A 296 -8.39 -3.44 6.72
C PHE A 296 -8.76 -3.28 8.20
N SER A 297 -8.44 -2.15 8.82
CA SER A 297 -8.70 -1.88 10.24
C SER A 297 -10.18 -1.75 10.59
N ASN A 298 -11.02 -1.33 9.64
CA ASN A 298 -12.46 -1.22 9.87
C ASN A 298 -13.17 -2.57 9.83
N TYR A 299 -12.70 -3.51 9.01
CA TYR A 299 -13.38 -4.79 8.80
C TYR A 299 -12.79 -5.94 9.62
N TYR A 300 -11.49 -5.94 9.90
CA TYR A 300 -10.80 -7.11 10.47
C TYR A 300 -10.42 -6.96 11.94
N ILE A 301 -10.74 -7.99 12.73
CA ILE A 301 -10.34 -8.09 14.13
C ILE A 301 -9.07 -8.92 14.25
N LYS A 302 -8.07 -8.40 14.98
CA LYS A 302 -6.79 -9.10 15.22
C LYS A 302 -6.97 -10.30 16.15
N SER A 303 -6.33 -11.41 15.82
CA SER A 303 -6.28 -12.63 16.63
C SER A 303 -4.87 -13.24 16.66
N GLU A 304 -4.73 -14.40 17.30
CA GLU A 304 -3.48 -15.15 17.50
C GLU A 304 -3.66 -16.61 17.07
N PHE A 305 -2.59 -17.22 16.54
CA PHE A 305 -2.62 -18.64 16.20
C PHE A 305 -2.74 -19.52 17.44
N ASN A 306 -3.37 -20.67 17.26
CA ASN A 306 -3.51 -21.72 18.28
C ASN A 306 -4.27 -21.27 19.55
N LYS A 307 -4.93 -20.11 19.51
CA LYS A 307 -5.80 -19.59 20.56
C LYS A 307 -7.26 -19.86 20.21
N GLU A 308 -8.01 -20.32 21.19
CA GLU A 308 -9.46 -20.51 21.07
C GLU A 308 -10.16 -19.14 21.13
N VAL A 309 -11.00 -18.86 20.14
CA VAL A 309 -11.76 -17.61 20.02
C VAL A 309 -13.25 -17.95 19.95
N GLU A 310 -14.01 -17.43 20.89
CA GLU A 310 -15.47 -17.54 20.91
C GLU A 310 -16.11 -16.33 20.21
N ILE A 311 -17.05 -16.60 19.32
CA ILE A 311 -17.70 -15.61 18.47
C ILE A 311 -19.20 -15.80 18.55
N SER A 312 -19.89 -14.76 19.02
CA SER A 312 -21.34 -14.75 19.20
C SER A 312 -22.04 -14.07 18.02
N PHE A 313 -23.10 -14.69 17.52
CA PHE A 313 -23.94 -14.21 16.43
C PHE A 313 -25.31 -13.86 16.97
N GLN A 314 -25.72 -12.61 16.83
CA GLN A 314 -27.06 -12.15 17.20
C GLN A 314 -28.08 -12.36 16.08
N MET A 315 -27.62 -12.46 14.83
CA MET A 315 -28.46 -12.57 13.63
C MET A 315 -27.86 -13.58 12.64
N SER A 316 -28.73 -14.27 11.90
CA SER A 316 -28.34 -15.25 10.89
C SER A 316 -27.80 -14.57 9.63
N GLY A 317 -26.78 -15.17 9.01
CA GLY A 317 -26.15 -14.68 7.78
C GLY A 317 -25.12 -13.57 7.99
N TYR A 318 -24.90 -13.13 9.22
CA TYR A 318 -23.83 -12.17 9.54
C TYR A 318 -22.46 -12.83 9.43
N GLU A 319 -21.47 -12.04 9.03
CA GLU A 319 -20.11 -12.49 8.74
C GLU A 319 -19.13 -11.67 9.57
N ASN A 320 -18.25 -12.34 10.30
CA ASN A 320 -17.18 -11.71 11.08
C ASN A 320 -15.84 -11.96 10.40
N PHE A 321 -15.02 -10.91 10.31
CA PHE A 321 -13.70 -11.00 9.68
C PHE A 321 -12.59 -10.88 10.73
N TYR A 322 -11.63 -11.80 10.64
CA TYR A 322 -10.49 -11.88 11.55
C TYR A 322 -9.19 -11.92 10.77
N TYR A 323 -8.10 -11.46 11.37
CA TYR A 323 -6.78 -11.71 10.82
C TYR A 323 -5.79 -12.20 11.87
N VAL A 324 -4.81 -12.98 11.41
CA VAL A 324 -3.65 -13.36 12.22
C VAL A 324 -2.38 -13.02 11.45
N ALA A 325 -1.44 -12.34 12.11
CA ALA A 325 -0.21 -11.89 11.49
C ALA A 325 0.89 -12.95 11.58
N VAL A 326 1.61 -13.12 10.48
CA VAL A 326 2.71 -14.06 10.32
C VAL A 326 3.98 -13.27 9.98
N PRO A 327 5.05 -13.33 10.79
CA PRO A 327 6.32 -12.68 10.47
C PRO A 327 7.04 -13.39 9.31
N LEU A 328 7.64 -12.61 8.40
CA LEU A 328 8.35 -13.09 7.21
C LEU A 328 9.86 -12.79 7.23
N LYS A 329 10.40 -12.39 8.39
CA LYS A 329 11.76 -11.81 8.55
C LYS A 329 12.90 -12.71 8.03
N ASP A 330 12.72 -14.03 8.03
CA ASP A 330 13.75 -15.02 7.64
C ASP A 330 13.53 -15.63 6.24
N ILE A 331 12.52 -15.14 5.50
CA ILE A 331 11.99 -15.77 4.27
C ILE A 331 12.20 -14.88 3.03
N GLN A 332 12.70 -13.65 3.24
CA GLN A 332 13.01 -12.72 2.16
C GLN A 332 14.30 -13.13 1.45
N THR A 333 14.17 -13.68 0.25
CA THR A 333 15.25 -13.74 -0.74
C THR A 333 14.69 -13.28 -2.08
N ASP A 334 15.45 -12.47 -2.79
CA ASP A 334 15.17 -12.15 -4.19
C ASP A 334 15.02 -13.47 -4.98
N ASP A 335 14.07 -13.52 -5.92
CA ASP A 335 13.82 -14.65 -6.84
C ASP A 335 13.14 -15.94 -6.29
N LYS A 336 12.38 -15.84 -5.20
CA LYS A 336 11.55 -16.98 -4.70
C LYS A 336 10.10 -16.62 -4.44
N ASN A 337 9.17 -17.53 -4.73
CA ASN A 337 7.77 -17.46 -4.29
C ASN A 337 7.68 -17.79 -2.79
N ILE A 338 6.70 -17.19 -2.07
CA ILE A 338 6.37 -17.60 -0.69
C ILE A 338 5.28 -18.64 -0.75
N CYS A 339 5.48 -19.76 -0.10
CA CYS A 339 4.54 -20.87 -0.04
C CYS A 339 3.97 -20.98 1.38
N PHE A 340 2.64 -20.90 1.52
CA PHE A 340 1.93 -21.17 2.77
C PHE A 340 1.24 -22.53 2.68
N SER A 341 1.66 -23.48 3.50
CA SER A 341 1.08 -24.82 3.57
C SER A 341 0.45 -25.05 4.94
N PHE A 342 -0.69 -25.73 5.00
CA PHE A 342 -1.33 -26.04 6.27
C PHE A 342 -1.48 -27.56 6.45
N GLU A 343 -1.05 -28.08 7.60
CA GLU A 343 -1.19 -29.51 7.94
C GLU A 343 -2.65 -29.93 8.17
N LYS A 344 -3.50 -28.96 8.50
CA LYS A 344 -4.94 -29.08 8.76
C LYS A 344 -5.65 -27.87 8.16
N GLU A 345 -6.98 -27.80 8.27
CA GLU A 345 -7.72 -26.62 7.80
C GLU A 345 -7.17 -25.33 8.44
N PRO A 346 -7.11 -24.19 7.73
CA PRO A 346 -6.59 -22.93 8.28
C PRO A 346 -7.30 -22.44 9.53
N ILE A 347 -8.56 -22.85 9.70
CA ILE A 347 -9.41 -22.55 10.85
C ILE A 347 -10.14 -23.83 11.25
N THR A 348 -10.13 -24.17 12.54
CA THR A 348 -10.78 -25.37 13.07
C THR A 348 -11.93 -25.00 13.97
N LEU A 349 -13.12 -25.55 13.70
CA LEU A 349 -14.26 -25.48 14.60
C LEU A 349 -14.01 -26.35 15.84
N LYS A 350 -14.16 -25.77 17.03
CA LYS A 350 -14.04 -26.47 18.32
C LYS A 350 -15.41 -26.77 18.90
N LYS A 351 -16.31 -25.79 18.90
CA LYS A 351 -17.67 -25.88 19.42
C LYS A 351 -18.59 -25.00 18.59
N GLN A 352 -19.86 -25.37 18.49
CA GLN A 352 -20.92 -24.49 17.99
C GLN A 352 -22.21 -24.76 18.75
N ASN A 353 -23.05 -23.74 18.92
CA ASN A 353 -24.36 -23.87 19.51
C ASN A 353 -25.38 -23.02 18.75
N ASN A 354 -26.56 -23.58 18.52
CA ASN A 354 -27.71 -22.97 17.85
C ASN A 354 -27.39 -22.28 16.50
N LEU A 355 -26.39 -22.77 15.77
CA LEU A 355 -26.08 -22.30 14.42
C LEU A 355 -25.28 -23.33 13.61
N SER A 356 -25.31 -23.20 12.29
CA SER A 356 -24.34 -23.78 11.37
C SER A 356 -23.35 -22.72 10.90
N SER A 357 -22.08 -23.08 10.75
CA SER A 357 -21.02 -22.12 10.43
C SER A 357 -20.33 -22.45 9.11
N HIS A 358 -19.88 -21.39 8.42
CA HIS A 358 -18.98 -21.48 7.28
C HIS A 358 -17.70 -20.71 7.62
N LEU A 359 -16.58 -21.43 7.60
CA LEU A 359 -15.27 -20.93 8.01
C LEU A 359 -14.33 -20.94 6.81
N SER A 360 -13.70 -19.82 6.51
CA SER A 360 -12.78 -19.75 5.36
C SER A 360 -11.59 -18.83 5.61
N LEU A 361 -10.44 -19.21 5.05
CA LEU A 361 -9.38 -18.25 4.74
C LEU A 361 -9.78 -17.55 3.45
N LEU A 362 -9.91 -16.22 3.50
CA LEU A 362 -10.44 -15.39 2.41
C LEU A 362 -9.33 -14.70 1.63
N ALA A 363 -8.27 -14.26 2.30
CA ALA A 363 -7.16 -13.59 1.65
C ALA A 363 -5.86 -13.70 2.46
N ILE A 364 -4.76 -13.38 1.80
CA ILE A 364 -3.49 -13.05 2.46
C ILE A 364 -3.17 -11.60 2.11
N VAL A 365 -2.76 -10.77 3.08
CA VAL A 365 -2.37 -9.38 2.83
C VAL A 365 -0.90 -9.21 3.20
N LEU A 366 -0.09 -8.67 2.29
CA LEU A 366 1.32 -8.40 2.56
C LEU A 366 1.50 -6.99 3.11
N SER A 367 2.21 -6.86 4.24
CA SER A 367 2.35 -5.60 4.98
C SER A 367 3.76 -5.44 5.58
N GLN A 368 4.20 -4.19 5.78
CA GLN A 368 5.42 -3.91 6.54
C GLN A 368 5.20 -3.90 8.06
N ASP A 369 3.95 -3.74 8.49
CA ASP A 369 3.56 -3.63 9.89
C ASP A 369 2.53 -4.71 10.27
N ILE A 370 2.55 -5.14 11.52
CA ILE A 370 1.64 -6.15 12.07
C ILE A 370 0.17 -5.69 12.07
N GLU A 371 -0.08 -4.39 12.03
CA GLU A 371 -1.41 -3.77 11.99
C GLU A 371 -1.84 -3.31 10.59
N GLY A 372 -1.00 -3.53 9.57
CA GLY A 372 -1.23 -3.04 8.22
C GLY A 372 -0.58 -1.70 7.92
N THR A 373 -0.47 -1.39 6.62
CA THR A 373 0.15 -0.17 6.06
C THR A 373 -0.73 0.42 4.96
N ASP A 374 -0.51 1.66 4.55
CA ASP A 374 -1.41 2.33 3.59
C ASP A 374 -1.36 1.73 2.18
N ASN A 375 -0.25 1.09 1.82
CA ASN A 375 -0.01 0.48 0.51
C ASN A 375 0.19 -1.04 0.65
N MET A 376 -0.90 -1.77 0.92
CA MET A 376 -0.88 -3.23 0.98
C MET A 376 -1.40 -3.85 -0.33
N ASN A 377 -0.90 -5.04 -0.62
CA ASN A 377 -1.45 -5.91 -1.66
C ASN A 377 -2.26 -7.02 -0.98
N LYS A 378 -3.54 -7.12 -1.33
CA LYS A 378 -4.44 -8.19 -0.88
C LYS A 378 -4.51 -9.26 -1.95
N PHE A 379 -4.27 -10.49 -1.53
CA PHE A 379 -4.27 -11.72 -2.30
C PHE A 379 -5.55 -12.49 -1.96
N THR A 380 -6.65 -12.17 -2.64
CA THR A 380 -7.97 -12.76 -2.39
C THR A 380 -8.05 -14.15 -3.00
N LEU A 381 -8.41 -15.14 -2.18
CA LEU A 381 -8.55 -16.53 -2.60
C LEU A 381 -9.88 -16.73 -3.31
N ASN A 382 -9.85 -17.29 -4.53
CA ASN A 382 -11.04 -17.48 -5.36
C ASN A 382 -11.96 -18.62 -4.89
N TYR A 383 -11.46 -19.49 -4.01
CA TYR A 383 -12.21 -20.61 -3.43
C TYR A 383 -11.91 -20.76 -1.93
N PRO A 384 -12.89 -21.21 -1.13
CA PRO A 384 -12.64 -21.52 0.27
C PRO A 384 -11.56 -22.60 0.36
N PHE A 385 -10.46 -22.25 1.03
CA PHE A 385 -9.31 -23.13 1.17
C PHE A 385 -9.67 -24.37 2.00
N ASN A 386 -9.77 -25.54 1.36
CA ASN A 386 -9.94 -26.82 2.04
C ASN A 386 -8.55 -27.43 2.33
N SER A 387 -8.47 -28.24 3.38
CA SER A 387 -7.19 -28.72 3.92
C SER A 387 -6.27 -29.39 2.87
N ARG A 388 -4.95 -29.27 3.08
CA ARG A 388 -3.83 -29.84 2.28
C ARG A 388 -3.42 -29.12 1.00
N MET A 389 -3.78 -27.86 0.82
CA MET A 389 -3.25 -27.05 -0.29
C MET A 389 -2.03 -26.21 0.14
N THR A 390 -1.29 -25.71 -0.85
CA THR A 390 -0.19 -24.75 -0.66
C THR A 390 -0.52 -23.50 -1.46
N ILE A 391 -0.48 -22.33 -0.82
CA ILE A 391 -0.70 -21.03 -1.47
C ILE A 391 0.66 -20.49 -1.87
N GLU A 392 0.93 -20.36 -3.17
CA GLU A 392 2.15 -19.75 -3.69
C GLU A 392 1.89 -18.28 -4.05
N LEU A 393 2.58 -17.35 -3.39
CA LEU A 393 2.53 -15.92 -3.73
C LEU A 393 3.70 -15.57 -4.66
N PRO A 394 3.43 -14.97 -5.84
CA PRO A 394 4.46 -14.68 -6.85
C PRO A 394 5.47 -13.63 -6.35
N ALA A 395 6.72 -13.75 -6.79
CA ALA A 395 7.80 -12.85 -6.37
C ALA A 395 7.65 -11.40 -6.87
N GLU A 396 6.98 -11.17 -8.00
CA GLU A 396 6.77 -9.84 -8.59
C GLU A 396 5.99 -8.91 -7.65
N ALA A 397 5.06 -9.48 -6.87
CA ALA A 397 4.30 -8.79 -5.84
C ALA A 397 5.14 -8.27 -4.66
N LYS A 398 6.39 -8.75 -4.51
CA LYS A 398 7.30 -8.37 -3.42
C LYS A 398 8.15 -7.14 -3.73
N SER A 399 8.28 -6.78 -5.01
CA SER A 399 9.23 -5.78 -5.49
C SER A 399 8.89 -4.33 -5.12
N ILE A 400 7.75 -4.08 -4.46
CA ILE A 400 7.26 -2.71 -4.23
C ILE A 400 7.67 -2.17 -2.83
N TYR A 401 7.93 -3.01 -1.81
CA TYR A 401 8.28 -2.53 -0.44
C TYR A 401 8.95 -3.62 0.44
N MET A 402 9.66 -3.23 1.52
CA MET A 402 10.19 -4.15 2.55
C MET A 402 9.05 -4.85 3.35
N ILE A 403 8.46 -5.92 2.80
CA ILE A 403 7.34 -6.67 3.41
C ILE A 403 7.79 -7.50 4.62
N LYS A 404 7.33 -7.17 5.84
CA LYS A 404 7.73 -7.88 7.06
C LYS A 404 6.72 -8.92 7.54
N TYR A 405 5.46 -8.80 7.13
CA TYR A 405 4.36 -9.63 7.62
C TYR A 405 3.44 -10.08 6.48
N ALA A 406 2.91 -11.29 6.61
CA ALA A 406 1.70 -11.75 5.93
C ALA A 406 0.54 -11.75 6.93
N LEU A 407 -0.54 -11.06 6.62
CA LEU A 407 -1.75 -11.00 7.42
C LEU A 407 -2.75 -11.98 6.79
N LEU A 408 -3.00 -13.10 7.46
CA LEU A 408 -3.96 -14.11 6.98
C LEU A 408 -5.36 -13.67 7.38
N CYS A 409 -6.21 -13.42 6.40
CA CYS A 409 -7.56 -12.87 6.55
C CYS A 409 -8.61 -13.97 6.46
N TYR A 410 -9.43 -14.10 7.48
CA TYR A 410 -10.44 -15.14 7.65
C TYR A 410 -11.85 -14.55 7.66
N SER A 411 -12.80 -15.33 7.16
CA SER A 411 -14.23 -15.08 7.26
C SER A 411 -14.91 -16.20 8.06
N ILE A 412 -15.83 -15.79 8.93
CA ILE A 412 -16.61 -16.67 9.80
C ILE A 412 -18.07 -16.25 9.70
N LYS A 413 -18.84 -17.03 8.97
CA LYS A 413 -20.27 -16.79 8.75
C LYS A 413 -21.11 -17.76 9.55
N GLY A 414 -22.11 -17.26 10.28
CA GLY A 414 -23.02 -18.06 11.08
C GLY A 414 -24.45 -18.01 10.55
N TYR A 415 -25.12 -19.17 10.51
CA TYR A 415 -26.53 -19.30 10.17
C TYR A 415 -27.28 -19.90 11.36
N ILE A 416 -28.03 -19.07 12.08
CA ILE A 416 -28.76 -19.49 13.29
C ILE A 416 -29.84 -20.51 12.89
N SER A 417 -29.85 -21.65 13.58
CA SER A 417 -30.76 -22.77 13.29
C SER A 417 -32.17 -22.53 13.81
N ASN A 418 -32.32 -21.87 14.96
CA ASN A 418 -33.60 -21.52 15.54
C ASN A 418 -33.59 -20.07 16.03
N VAL A 419 -34.29 -19.19 15.30
CA VAL A 419 -34.33 -17.74 15.57
C VAL A 419 -35.10 -17.43 16.86
N GLU A 420 -35.98 -18.34 17.30
CA GLU A 420 -36.78 -18.17 18.54
C GLU A 420 -35.97 -18.42 19.82
N GLU A 421 -34.88 -19.18 19.74
CA GLU A 421 -34.00 -19.52 20.88
C GLU A 421 -32.91 -18.45 21.17
N GLY A 422 -32.91 -17.34 20.42
CA GLY A 422 -31.92 -16.27 20.53
C GLY A 422 -30.68 -16.49 19.67
N GLY A 423 -29.60 -15.74 19.96
CA GLY A 423 -28.34 -15.82 19.22
C GLY A 423 -27.64 -17.18 19.33
N GLY A 424 -26.60 -17.40 18.53
CA GLY A 424 -25.75 -18.59 18.58
C GLY A 424 -24.28 -18.22 18.77
N TYR A 425 -23.41 -19.21 18.97
CA TYR A 425 -21.97 -18.97 19.03
C TYR A 425 -21.17 -20.08 18.36
N VAL A 426 -19.95 -19.74 17.93
CA VAL A 426 -18.90 -20.69 17.55
C VAL A 426 -17.65 -20.45 18.38
N SER A 427 -16.92 -21.51 18.63
CA SER A 427 -15.55 -21.45 19.11
C SER A 427 -14.63 -22.02 18.05
N VAL A 428 -13.62 -21.25 17.65
CA VAL A 428 -12.68 -21.58 16.57
C VAL A 428 -11.23 -21.44 17.01
N VAL A 429 -10.32 -22.12 16.32
CA VAL A 429 -8.88 -21.94 16.46
C VAL A 429 -8.28 -21.69 15.08
N PHE A 430 -7.50 -20.61 14.94
CA PHE A 430 -6.72 -20.31 13.74
C PHE A 430 -5.42 -21.11 13.77
N ASN A 431 -5.16 -21.91 12.74
CA ASN A 431 -3.99 -22.77 12.68
C ASN A 431 -2.84 -22.07 11.95
N ALA A 432 -1.63 -22.18 12.51
CA ALA A 432 -0.45 -21.59 11.91
C ALA A 432 -0.08 -22.30 10.58
N PRO A 433 0.31 -21.56 9.53
CA PRO A 433 0.87 -22.14 8.33
C PRO A 433 2.33 -22.58 8.55
N ILE A 434 2.76 -23.57 7.79
CA ILE A 434 4.16 -23.82 7.47
C ILE A 434 4.52 -22.90 6.30
N ILE A 435 5.58 -22.11 6.46
CA ILE A 435 6.03 -21.18 5.44
C ILE A 435 7.31 -21.71 4.82
N SER A 436 7.37 -21.72 3.49
CA SER A 436 8.57 -22.10 2.75
C SER A 436 8.77 -21.18 1.55
N THR A 437 9.92 -21.32 0.88
CA THR A 437 10.24 -20.58 -0.35
C THR A 437 10.48 -21.55 -1.50
N LYS A 438 10.00 -21.21 -2.69
CA LYS A 438 10.21 -22.00 -3.92
C LYS A 438 10.91 -21.14 -4.98
N ASN A 439 11.98 -21.67 -5.57
CA ASN A 439 12.71 -20.97 -6.64
C ASN A 439 11.85 -20.86 -7.91
N ILE A 440 11.88 -19.68 -8.53
CA ILE A 440 11.17 -19.40 -9.78
C ILE A 440 11.82 -20.15 -10.97
N TYR A 441 13.12 -20.46 -10.88
CA TYR A 441 13.93 -21.00 -11.99
C TYR A 441 14.29 -22.49 -11.93
N LYS A 442 13.60 -23.30 -11.11
CA LYS A 442 13.76 -24.77 -11.18
C LYS A 442 12.51 -25.41 -11.79
N LEU A 443 12.57 -25.66 -13.09
CA LEU A 443 11.77 -26.66 -13.80
C LEU A 443 12.04 -28.06 -13.23
#